data_AF-A0A813IB52-F1
#
_entry.id   AF-A0A813IB52-F1
#
_cell.length_a   1.000
_cell.length_b   1.000
_cell.length_c   1.000
_cell.angle_alpha   90.00
_cell.angle_beta   90.00
_cell.angle_gamma   90.00
#
_symmetry.space_group_name_H-M   'P 1'
#
loop_
_entity.id
_entity.type
_entity.pdbx_description
1 polymer ?
#
loop_
_entity_poly.entity_id
_entity_poly.type
_entity_poly.pdbx_seq_one_letter_code
_entity_poly.pdbx_strand_id
1 'polypeptide(L)'
;VRGLSSSHKVNFELHSEELSSGKVIFELDSEEMNGQCPEVDMSRSMSEQPLDHERVDVIRPSDSMSAVKRPHLLQAGANSVVEDILREAFILDDLSLQGGDGKPPTRLDRARAVARELVGHFAFEYIVGFIIFVNAVCLGIQSQSSLEGRYFPDNLDLGFLAVYVFELGLKLLLGGWSCFRDVWFLFDFAMVSIGFFSSLFEILGVSSSGFLQAVMVLRTLRLLRLIRALRTVPAFRTMWRLVNGLLASSSTMVSTLMLIFLALYIFACLGLELITKDADLASHPDTAFIVAYNFGTLFKTMVTLVQFISCDSVASVYHPLVIHKPVLVIYFGLIIMFVPIALMNLVTAVLVEGAMEQAQQDKDVEKADLKQKVMADLPHLFAVFDELDADGSGFITREEMEQVP
;
A
#
# COMPACT_ATOMS: atom_id res chain seq x y z
N VAL A 1 -7.40 -10.35 -45.21
CA VAL A 1 -7.28 -11.76 -44.78
C VAL A 1 -6.08 -12.40 -45.49
N ARG A 2 -5.07 -12.76 -44.67
CA ARG A 2 -3.91 -13.68 -44.85
C ARG A 2 -2.52 -13.04 -44.84
N GLY A 3 -1.85 -13.23 -43.69
CA GLY A 3 -0.40 -13.36 -43.56
C GLY A 3 0.34 -12.10 -43.18
N LEU A 4 0.45 -11.81 -41.87
CA LEU A 4 1.73 -11.63 -41.16
C LEU A 4 1.47 -11.35 -39.67
N SER A 5 2.47 -11.68 -38.88
CA SER A 5 2.42 -12.10 -37.50
C SER A 5 2.35 -10.95 -36.51
N SER A 6 1.69 -11.21 -35.38
CA SER A 6 1.87 -10.59 -34.07
C SER A 6 3.32 -10.23 -33.76
N SER A 7 3.48 -9.06 -33.10
CA SER A 7 4.56 -8.67 -32.16
C SER A 7 5.41 -7.48 -32.60
N HIS A 8 4.88 -6.25 -32.56
CA HIS A 8 5.70 -5.03 -32.41
C HIS A 8 4.97 -4.06 -31.48
N LYS A 9 5.38 -3.99 -30.21
CA LYS A 9 5.07 -2.88 -29.31
C LYS A 9 6.19 -1.85 -29.49
N VAL A 10 5.85 -0.66 -29.97
CA VAL A 10 6.78 0.48 -29.99
C VAL A 10 6.64 1.19 -28.65
N ASN A 11 7.67 1.12 -27.80
CA ASN A 11 7.77 1.94 -26.59
C ASN A 11 8.48 3.24 -26.96
N PHE A 12 7.89 4.37 -26.57
CA PHE A 12 8.51 5.69 -26.68
C PHE A 12 9.02 6.09 -25.30
N GLU A 13 10.33 6.22 -25.15
CA GLU A 13 10.96 6.67 -23.91
C GLU A 13 11.73 7.96 -24.20
N LEU A 14 11.37 9.04 -23.50
CA LEU A 14 11.94 10.38 -23.67
C LEU A 14 13.05 10.59 -22.64
N HIS A 15 14.30 10.68 -23.08
CA HIS A 15 15.44 11.02 -22.21
C HIS A 15 15.54 12.53 -21.96
N SER A 16 15.89 12.89 -20.72
CA SER A 16 15.75 14.26 -20.19
C SER A 16 16.84 15.25 -20.59
N GLU A 17 17.85 14.87 -21.38
CA GLU A 17 19.01 15.73 -21.65
C GLU A 17 18.87 16.62 -22.90
N GLU A 18 17.88 16.43 -23.77
CA GLU A 18 17.73 17.25 -25.00
C GLU A 18 16.83 18.50 -24.85
N LEU A 19 16.30 18.73 -23.65
CA LEU A 19 15.29 19.77 -23.36
C LEU A 19 15.78 21.23 -23.46
N SER A 20 17.05 21.53 -23.77
CA SER A 20 17.54 22.91 -23.86
C SER A 20 17.61 23.52 -25.27
N SER A 21 17.49 22.72 -26.35
CA SER A 21 17.69 23.24 -27.72
C SER A 21 16.45 23.29 -28.62
N GLY A 22 15.27 22.89 -28.12
CA GLY A 22 14.02 22.95 -28.90
C GLY A 22 13.99 22.03 -30.12
N LYS A 23 14.90 21.05 -30.18
CA LYS A 23 14.96 20.01 -31.21
C LYS A 23 14.52 18.68 -30.59
N VAL A 24 13.47 18.07 -31.14
CA VAL A 24 13.08 16.69 -30.83
C VAL A 24 13.65 15.83 -31.94
N ILE A 25 14.66 15.01 -31.65
CA ILE A 25 15.20 14.02 -32.58
C ILE A 25 14.66 12.66 -32.13
N PHE A 26 13.97 11.95 -33.02
CA PHE A 26 13.52 10.59 -32.77
C PHE A 26 14.63 9.62 -33.20
N GLU A 27 15.34 9.03 -32.24
CA GLU A 27 16.34 8.00 -32.49
C GLU A 27 15.73 6.61 -32.24
N LEU A 28 15.85 5.72 -33.22
CA LEU A 28 15.36 4.34 -33.17
C LEU A 28 16.51 3.44 -32.71
N ASP A 29 16.50 3.03 -31.44
CA ASP A 29 17.44 2.03 -30.94
C ASP A 29 16.99 0.61 -31.34
N SER A 30 17.80 -0.05 -32.17
CA SER A 30 17.73 -1.48 -32.41
C SER A 30 18.71 -2.20 -31.48
N GLU A 31 18.22 -2.86 -30.43
CA GLU A 31 19.04 -3.74 -29.58
C GLU A 31 19.62 -4.92 -30.38
N GLU A 32 20.95 -5.02 -30.39
CA GLU A 32 21.71 -6.18 -30.85
C GLU A 32 21.48 -7.41 -29.95
N MET A 33 21.13 -8.55 -30.55
CA MET A 33 21.44 -9.86 -30.01
C MET A 33 22.22 -10.68 -31.04
N ASN A 34 23.51 -10.83 -30.74
CA ASN A 34 24.37 -11.99 -31.00
C ASN A 34 24.75 -12.34 -32.45
N GLY A 35 25.93 -11.85 -32.85
CA GLY A 35 27.06 -12.71 -33.26
C GLY A 35 26.87 -13.65 -34.45
N GLN A 36 27.24 -13.17 -35.64
CA GLN A 36 28.15 -13.83 -36.59
C GLN A 36 28.22 -13.01 -37.90
N CYS A 37 29.29 -12.24 -38.09
CA CYS A 37 29.75 -11.88 -39.43
C CYS A 37 30.71 -12.96 -39.93
N PRO A 38 30.66 -13.27 -41.23
CA PRO A 38 31.76 -12.82 -42.10
C PRO A 38 31.22 -12.18 -43.39
N GLU A 39 31.64 -10.96 -43.72
CA GLU A 39 32.84 -10.64 -44.50
C GLU A 39 32.55 -10.70 -46.02
N VAL A 40 32.27 -9.54 -46.62
CA VAL A 40 32.57 -9.31 -48.05
C VAL A 40 33.12 -7.89 -48.21
N ASP A 41 34.36 -7.88 -48.69
CA ASP A 41 35.25 -6.77 -48.99
C ASP A 41 34.69 -5.81 -50.06
N MET A 42 34.67 -4.51 -49.77
CA MET A 42 34.28 -3.46 -50.70
C MET A 42 35.53 -2.94 -51.44
N SER A 43 35.80 -3.50 -52.62
CA SER A 43 36.65 -2.87 -53.62
C SER A 43 35.93 -2.79 -54.97
N ARG A 44 35.20 -1.70 -55.22
CA ARG A 44 35.17 -1.04 -56.54
C ARG A 44 34.41 0.29 -56.54
N SER A 45 35.11 1.29 -57.05
CA SER A 45 34.72 2.66 -57.31
C SER A 45 33.71 2.83 -58.45
N MET A 46 32.82 3.81 -58.27
CA MET A 46 32.21 4.74 -59.25
C MET A 46 31.48 4.16 -60.48
N SER A 47 30.16 4.36 -60.54
CA SER A 47 29.48 5.12 -61.61
C SER A 47 27.98 5.27 -61.31
N GLU A 48 27.39 6.29 -61.92
CA GLU A 48 26.11 6.96 -61.67
C GLU A 48 24.84 6.08 -61.85
N GLN A 49 23.80 6.30 -61.03
CA GLN A 49 22.42 6.69 -61.43
C GLN A 49 21.40 6.62 -60.25
N PRO A 50 20.28 7.36 -60.30
CA PRO A 50 19.38 7.61 -59.15
C PRO A 50 18.12 6.74 -59.17
N LEU A 51 17.68 6.20 -58.03
CA LEU A 51 16.37 5.57 -57.67
C LEU A 51 16.50 5.19 -56.17
N ASP A 52 15.53 5.17 -55.26
CA ASP A 52 14.07 5.29 -55.26
C ASP A 52 13.59 5.59 -53.82
N HIS A 53 12.37 6.11 -53.70
CA HIS A 53 11.65 6.38 -52.45
C HIS A 53 11.62 5.21 -51.45
N GLU A 54 11.98 5.46 -50.19
CA GLU A 54 11.64 4.59 -49.06
C GLU A 54 10.44 5.18 -48.30
N ARG A 55 9.33 4.43 -48.29
CA ARG A 55 8.01 4.82 -47.78
C ARG A 55 7.96 4.71 -46.26
N VAL A 56 7.34 5.69 -45.60
CA VAL A 56 6.86 5.58 -44.22
C VAL A 56 5.33 5.57 -44.25
N ASP A 57 4.72 4.42 -43.94
CA ASP A 57 3.26 4.26 -43.90
C ASP A 57 2.68 4.85 -42.60
N VAL A 58 1.82 5.86 -42.72
CA VAL A 58 1.00 6.39 -41.61
C VAL A 58 -0.35 5.66 -41.57
N ILE A 59 -0.54 4.81 -40.56
CA ILE A 59 -1.78 4.05 -40.36
C ILE A 59 -2.86 4.96 -39.75
N ARG A 60 -3.95 5.21 -40.50
CA ARG A 60 -5.17 5.88 -39.98
C ARG A 60 -5.99 4.90 -39.12
N PRO A 61 -6.57 5.32 -37.98
CA PRO A 61 -7.50 4.47 -37.24
C PRO A 61 -8.82 4.36 -38.02
N SER A 62 -9.23 3.14 -38.34
CA SER A 62 -10.53 2.85 -38.94
C SER A 62 -11.66 2.98 -37.94
N ASP A 63 -12.69 3.73 -38.31
CA ASP A 63 -14.00 3.81 -37.65
C ASP A 63 -14.68 2.44 -37.54
N SER A 64 -14.50 1.73 -36.42
CA SER A 64 -15.43 0.67 -35.99
C SER A 64 -15.21 0.22 -34.54
N MET A 65 -15.63 1.02 -33.57
CA MET A 65 -16.07 0.50 -32.27
C MET A 65 -17.34 1.23 -31.86
N SER A 66 -18.46 0.52 -31.95
CA SER A 66 -19.74 0.93 -31.44
C SER A 66 -19.61 1.39 -29.99
N ALA A 67 -20.01 2.63 -29.74
CA ALA A 67 -20.11 3.22 -28.42
C ALA A 67 -21.12 2.44 -27.56
N VAL A 68 -20.63 1.54 -26.72
CA VAL A 68 -21.38 1.04 -25.57
C VAL A 68 -21.53 2.21 -24.61
N LYS A 69 -22.76 2.73 -24.47
CA LYS A 69 -23.12 3.76 -23.49
C LYS A 69 -22.75 3.28 -22.08
N ARG A 70 -21.62 3.76 -21.56
CA ARG A 70 -21.34 3.74 -20.12
C ARG A 70 -22.29 4.75 -19.46
N PRO A 71 -23.11 4.36 -18.47
CA PRO A 71 -23.83 5.35 -17.70
C PRO A 71 -22.82 6.21 -16.93
N HIS A 72 -23.03 7.53 -16.97
CA HIS A 72 -22.31 8.53 -16.21
C HIS A 72 -22.47 8.25 -14.70
N LEU A 73 -21.58 7.43 -14.15
CA LEU A 73 -21.32 7.41 -12.72
C LEU A 73 -20.11 8.32 -12.49
N LEU A 74 -20.45 9.45 -11.88
CA LEU A 74 -19.59 10.50 -11.39
C LEU A 74 -18.23 9.98 -10.91
N GLN A 75 -17.21 10.64 -11.42
CA GLN A 75 -15.85 10.70 -10.90
C GLN A 75 -15.88 11.30 -9.49
N ALA A 76 -16.32 10.52 -8.51
CA ALA A 76 -16.27 10.85 -7.10
C ALA A 76 -15.30 9.87 -6.43
N GLY A 77 -14.12 10.38 -6.05
CA GLY A 77 -13.21 9.83 -5.05
C GLY A 77 -13.10 8.31 -4.95
N ALA A 78 -12.10 7.76 -5.64
CA ALA A 78 -11.66 6.38 -5.52
C ALA A 78 -11.65 5.82 -4.08
N ASN A 79 -11.99 4.53 -3.98
CA ASN A 79 -11.68 3.59 -2.91
C ASN A 79 -12.69 3.49 -1.76
N SER A 80 -13.89 2.98 -2.04
CA SER A 80 -14.63 2.21 -1.02
C SER A 80 -14.60 0.72 -1.42
N VAL A 81 -14.23 -0.15 -0.47
CA VAL A 81 -14.23 -1.62 -0.65
C VAL A 81 -15.62 -2.11 -1.12
N VAL A 82 -16.67 -1.35 -0.83
CA VAL A 82 -18.04 -1.64 -1.26
C VAL A 82 -18.23 -1.39 -2.76
N GLU A 83 -17.66 -0.33 -3.33
CA GLU A 83 -17.71 -0.10 -4.78
C GLU A 83 -17.02 -1.22 -5.57
N ASP A 84 -15.88 -1.72 -5.09
CA ASP A 84 -15.19 -2.84 -5.72
C ASP A 84 -15.99 -4.15 -5.62
N ILE A 85 -16.59 -4.42 -4.45
CA ILE A 85 -17.50 -5.56 -4.27
C ILE A 85 -18.75 -5.42 -5.16
N LEU A 86 -19.32 -4.22 -5.29
CA LEU A 86 -20.48 -3.97 -6.14
C LEU A 86 -20.12 -4.09 -7.62
N ARG A 87 -18.91 -3.67 -8.02
CA ARG A 87 -18.39 -3.85 -9.39
C ARG A 87 -18.14 -5.32 -9.71
N GLU A 88 -17.47 -6.08 -8.84
CA GLU A 88 -17.29 -7.52 -9.02
C GLU A 88 -18.64 -8.26 -9.02
N ALA A 89 -19.56 -7.90 -8.11
CA ALA A 89 -20.90 -8.49 -8.05
C ALA A 89 -21.78 -8.11 -9.24
N PHE A 90 -21.51 -6.98 -9.92
CA PHE A 90 -22.16 -6.61 -11.18
C PHE A 90 -21.60 -7.41 -12.36
N ILE A 91 -20.27 -7.59 -12.42
CA ILE A 91 -19.59 -8.37 -13.45
C ILE A 91 -19.99 -9.86 -13.38
N LEU A 92 -20.06 -10.42 -12.18
CA LEU A 92 -20.49 -11.82 -11.97
C LEU A 92 -21.95 -12.05 -12.37
N ASP A 93 -22.81 -11.05 -12.22
CA ASP A 93 -24.22 -11.10 -12.62
C ASP A 93 -24.36 -10.99 -14.14
N ASP A 94 -23.61 -10.08 -14.78
CA ASP A 94 -23.59 -9.92 -16.24
C ASP A 94 -23.06 -11.17 -16.95
N LEU A 95 -22.04 -11.83 -16.38
CA LEU A 95 -21.55 -13.14 -16.84
C LEU A 95 -22.58 -14.26 -16.65
N SER A 96 -23.37 -14.22 -15.57
CA SER A 96 -24.44 -15.19 -15.33
C SER A 96 -25.66 -14.98 -16.23
N LEU A 97 -25.95 -13.72 -16.60
CA LEU A 97 -27.02 -13.34 -17.53
C LEU A 97 -26.66 -13.62 -18.99
N GLN A 98 -25.38 -13.53 -19.36
CA GLN A 98 -24.90 -13.88 -20.70
C GLN A 98 -24.72 -15.40 -20.89
N GLY A 99 -24.61 -16.19 -19.82
CA GLY A 99 -24.27 -17.62 -19.86
C GLY A 99 -25.40 -18.62 -19.56
N GLY A 100 -26.65 -18.19 -19.31
CA GLY A 100 -27.70 -19.07 -18.77
C GLY A 100 -29.01 -19.11 -19.57
N ASP A 101 -29.34 -20.30 -20.07
CA ASP A 101 -30.68 -20.74 -20.51
C ASP A 101 -31.79 -20.12 -19.65
N GLY A 102 -32.88 -19.60 -20.24
CA GLY A 102 -33.98 -18.85 -19.61
C GLY A 102 -34.76 -19.52 -18.46
N LYS A 103 -34.05 -19.98 -17.42
CA LYS A 103 -34.57 -20.47 -16.16
C LYS A 103 -34.94 -19.29 -15.26
N PRO A 104 -36.02 -19.41 -14.46
CA PRO A 104 -36.42 -18.36 -13.54
C PRO A 104 -35.31 -18.10 -12.50
N PRO A 105 -35.14 -16.85 -12.04
CA PRO A 105 -34.09 -16.49 -11.09
C PRO A 105 -34.23 -17.31 -9.82
N THR A 106 -33.12 -17.89 -9.37
CA THR A 106 -33.07 -18.73 -8.18
C THR A 106 -33.26 -17.89 -6.92
N ARG A 107 -33.54 -18.54 -5.77
CA ARG A 107 -33.66 -17.84 -4.48
C ARG A 107 -32.37 -17.08 -4.11
N LEU A 108 -31.22 -17.57 -4.56
CA LEU A 108 -29.92 -16.94 -4.35
C LEU A 108 -29.80 -15.64 -5.16
N ASP A 109 -30.30 -15.62 -6.40
CA ASP A 109 -30.26 -14.44 -7.27
C ASP A 109 -31.16 -13.32 -6.72
N ARG A 110 -32.33 -13.68 -6.17
CA ARG A 110 -33.20 -12.72 -5.47
C ARG A 110 -32.56 -12.17 -4.20
N ALA A 111 -31.90 -13.03 -3.42
CA ALA A 111 -31.19 -12.61 -2.21
C ALA A 111 -30.02 -11.67 -2.54
N ARG A 112 -29.28 -11.95 -3.62
CA ARG A 112 -28.21 -11.07 -4.13
C ARG A 112 -28.73 -9.72 -4.60
N ALA A 113 -29.86 -9.68 -5.31
CA ALA A 113 -30.48 -8.44 -5.75
C ALA A 113 -30.86 -7.53 -4.56
N VAL A 114 -31.50 -8.09 -3.53
CA VAL A 114 -31.85 -7.34 -2.30
C VAL A 114 -30.61 -6.90 -1.53
N ALA A 115 -29.61 -7.78 -1.40
CA ALA A 115 -28.35 -7.43 -0.75
C ALA A 115 -27.63 -6.28 -1.48
N ARG A 116 -27.68 -6.24 -2.81
CA ARG A 116 -27.08 -5.19 -3.64
C ARG A 116 -27.77 -3.85 -3.42
N GLU A 117 -29.10 -3.84 -3.39
CA GLU A 117 -29.89 -2.63 -3.12
C GLU A 117 -29.61 -2.07 -1.73
N LEU A 118 -29.51 -2.94 -0.73
CA LEU A 118 -29.23 -2.55 0.65
C LEU A 118 -27.80 -2.02 0.84
N VAL A 119 -26.80 -2.69 0.26
CA VAL A 119 -25.39 -2.32 0.37
C VAL A 119 -25.04 -1.11 -0.50
N GLY A 120 -25.70 -0.95 -1.64
CA GLY A 120 -25.52 0.19 -2.54
C GLY A 120 -26.11 1.50 -2.03
N HIS A 121 -26.88 1.47 -0.93
CA HIS A 121 -27.42 2.69 -0.34
C HIS A 121 -26.31 3.48 0.37
N PHE A 122 -26.14 4.76 0.01
CA PHE A 122 -25.10 5.64 0.57
C PHE A 122 -25.08 5.68 2.11
N ALA A 123 -26.25 5.58 2.75
CA ALA A 123 -26.35 5.57 4.22
C ALA A 123 -25.82 4.27 4.88
N PHE A 124 -25.71 3.17 4.14
CA PHE A 124 -25.29 1.88 4.70
C PHE A 124 -23.87 1.96 5.30
N GLU A 125 -22.92 2.54 4.56
CA GLU A 125 -21.55 2.74 5.06
C GLU A 125 -21.50 3.63 6.31
N TYR A 126 -22.28 4.72 6.33
CA TYR A 126 -22.34 5.62 7.48
C TYR A 126 -22.96 4.95 8.70
N ILE A 127 -24.03 4.16 8.52
CA ILE A 127 -24.69 3.43 9.61
C ILE A 127 -23.76 2.37 10.19
N VAL A 128 -23.13 1.56 9.33
CA VAL A 128 -22.15 0.55 9.77
C VAL A 128 -20.98 1.21 10.49
N GLY A 129 -20.43 2.30 9.93
CA GLY A 129 -19.36 3.08 10.55
C GLY A 129 -19.77 3.63 11.92
N PHE A 130 -20.99 4.16 12.05
CA PHE A 130 -21.53 4.64 13.31
C PHE A 130 -21.68 3.53 14.34
N ILE A 131 -22.19 2.35 13.95
CA ILE A 131 -22.31 1.19 14.86
C ILE A 131 -20.93 0.74 15.36
N ILE A 132 -19.92 0.69 14.48
CA ILE A 132 -18.54 0.36 14.85
C ILE A 132 -18.01 1.38 15.86
N PHE A 133 -18.25 2.67 15.63
CA PHE A 133 -17.84 3.72 16.54
C PHE A 133 -18.51 3.59 17.92
N VAL A 134 -19.83 3.36 17.97
CA VAL A 134 -20.54 3.15 19.24
C VAL A 134 -20.00 1.91 19.96
N ASN A 135 -19.73 0.81 19.24
CA ASN A 135 -19.11 -0.39 19.80
C ASN A 135 -17.74 -0.09 20.45
N ALA A 136 -16.92 0.74 19.79
CA ALA A 136 -15.61 1.17 20.30
C ALA A 136 -15.73 1.93 21.63
N VAL A 137 -16.67 2.87 21.71
CA VAL A 137 -16.94 3.63 22.94
C VAL A 137 -17.45 2.71 24.05
N CYS A 138 -18.39 1.82 23.74
CA CYS A 138 -18.90 0.83 24.71
C CYS A 138 -17.79 -0.07 25.26
N LEU A 139 -16.85 -0.52 24.41
CA LEU A 139 -15.69 -1.30 24.84
C LEU A 139 -14.81 -0.55 25.84
N GLY A 140 -14.55 0.73 25.61
CA GLY A 140 -13.80 1.57 26.55
C GLY A 140 -14.50 1.69 27.90
N ILE A 141 -15.82 1.94 27.89
CA ILE A 141 -16.64 2.03 29.11
C ILE A 141 -16.69 0.69 29.83
N GLN A 142 -16.83 -0.43 29.12
CA GLN A 142 -16.82 -1.78 29.69
C GLN A 142 -15.47 -2.07 30.35
N SER A 143 -14.35 -1.70 29.72
CA SER A 143 -13.02 -1.87 30.27
C SER A 143 -12.84 -1.10 31.59
N GLN A 144 -13.29 0.15 31.64
CA GLN A 144 -13.25 0.95 32.86
C GLN A 144 -14.19 0.41 33.95
N SER A 145 -15.41 0.04 33.57
CA SER A 145 -16.41 -0.51 34.49
C SER A 145 -15.96 -1.83 35.13
N SER A 146 -15.26 -2.67 34.35
CA SER A 146 -14.65 -3.91 34.84
C SER A 146 -13.62 -3.66 35.94
N LEU A 147 -12.79 -2.60 35.82
CA LEU A 147 -11.84 -2.20 36.87
C LEU A 147 -12.54 -1.65 38.11
N GLU A 148 -13.65 -0.92 37.92
CA GLU A 148 -14.45 -0.35 39.01
C GLU A 148 -15.44 -1.35 39.64
N GLY A 149 -15.50 -2.59 39.15
CA GLY A 149 -16.46 -3.60 39.59
C GLY A 149 -17.92 -3.27 39.29
N ARG A 150 -18.18 -2.34 38.36
CA ARG A 150 -19.54 -1.95 37.94
C ARG A 150 -20.04 -2.89 36.86
N TYR A 151 -21.32 -3.26 36.96
CA TYR A 151 -21.97 -4.07 35.94
C TYR A 151 -22.19 -3.26 34.65
N PHE A 152 -21.70 -3.79 33.53
CA PHE A 152 -21.99 -3.29 32.19
C PHE A 152 -22.80 -4.36 31.45
N PRO A 153 -23.84 -4.00 30.67
CA PRO A 153 -24.72 -4.99 30.05
C PRO A 153 -23.99 -5.81 28.96
N ASP A 154 -23.79 -7.10 29.22
CA ASP A 154 -23.12 -8.05 28.32
C ASP A 154 -23.88 -8.27 27.00
N ASN A 155 -25.19 -8.03 27.00
CA ASN A 155 -26.07 -8.19 25.83
C ASN A 155 -25.71 -7.24 24.68
N LEU A 156 -25.05 -6.11 24.97
CA LEU A 156 -24.63 -5.15 23.93
C LEU A 156 -23.56 -5.76 23.03
N ASP A 157 -22.59 -6.50 23.59
CA ASP A 157 -21.54 -7.15 22.81
C ASP A 157 -22.11 -8.17 21.82
N LEU A 158 -23.13 -8.92 22.23
CA LEU A 158 -23.85 -9.86 21.37
C LEU A 158 -24.61 -9.15 20.24
N GLY A 159 -25.23 -8.00 20.55
CA GLY A 159 -25.90 -7.16 19.56
C GLY A 159 -24.95 -6.66 18.48
N PHE A 160 -23.78 -6.14 18.87
CA PHE A 160 -22.77 -5.71 17.91
C PHE A 160 -22.21 -6.87 17.08
N LEU A 161 -21.97 -8.03 17.71
CA LEU A 161 -21.54 -9.23 16.99
C LEU A 161 -22.57 -9.66 15.93
N ALA A 162 -23.87 -9.63 16.27
CA ALA A 162 -24.93 -9.96 15.32
C ALA A 162 -24.94 -9.03 14.09
N VAL A 163 -24.73 -7.72 14.29
CA VAL A 163 -24.61 -6.76 13.19
C VAL A 163 -23.39 -7.10 12.31
N TYR A 164 -22.25 -7.44 12.90
CA TYR A 164 -21.04 -7.79 12.13
C TYR A 164 -21.20 -9.09 11.35
N VAL A 165 -21.82 -10.12 11.93
CA VAL A 165 -22.15 -11.37 11.24
C VAL A 165 -23.08 -11.08 10.06
N PHE A 166 -24.10 -10.25 10.27
CA PHE A 166 -25.04 -9.88 9.21
C PHE A 166 -24.34 -9.15 8.06
N GLU A 167 -23.54 -8.13 8.36
CA GLU A 167 -22.82 -7.37 7.34
C GLU A 167 -21.82 -8.24 6.56
N LEU A 168 -21.08 -9.10 7.26
CA LEU A 168 -20.13 -10.03 6.63
C LEU A 168 -20.86 -11.05 5.75
N GLY A 169 -22.03 -11.50 6.19
CA GLY A 169 -22.92 -12.36 5.40
C GLY A 169 -23.38 -11.69 4.10
N LEU A 170 -23.78 -10.41 4.15
CA LEU A 170 -24.14 -9.64 2.95
C LEU A 170 -22.97 -9.54 1.97
N LYS A 171 -21.76 -9.24 2.45
CA LYS A 171 -20.55 -9.19 1.60
C LYS A 171 -20.22 -10.55 0.97
N LEU A 172 -20.36 -11.63 1.73
CA LEU A 172 -20.15 -12.99 1.23
C LEU A 172 -21.20 -13.38 0.17
N LEU A 173 -22.46 -12.95 0.33
CA LEU A 173 -23.52 -13.20 -0.66
C LEU A 173 -23.25 -12.50 -2.00
N LEU A 174 -22.68 -11.29 -1.94
CA LEU A 174 -22.36 -10.46 -3.11
C LEU A 174 -21.10 -10.93 -3.86
N GLY A 175 -19.97 -11.09 -3.15
CA GLY A 175 -18.70 -11.47 -3.80
C GLY A 175 -18.40 -12.98 -3.82
N GLY A 176 -19.22 -13.80 -3.15
CA GLY A 176 -19.05 -15.25 -3.11
C GLY A 176 -17.69 -15.68 -2.54
N TRP A 177 -17.12 -16.74 -3.11
CA TRP A 177 -15.80 -17.25 -2.68
C TRP A 177 -14.63 -16.34 -3.06
N SER A 178 -14.82 -15.40 -3.99
CA SER A 178 -13.79 -14.41 -4.36
C SER A 178 -13.40 -13.53 -3.17
N CYS A 179 -14.33 -13.29 -2.23
CA CYS A 179 -14.10 -12.50 -1.03
C CYS A 179 -12.93 -13.00 -0.18
N PHE A 180 -12.66 -14.31 -0.16
CA PHE A 180 -11.53 -14.85 0.63
C PHE A 180 -10.15 -14.49 0.08
N ARG A 181 -10.07 -13.94 -1.13
CA ARG A 181 -8.83 -13.38 -1.68
C ARG A 181 -8.53 -11.98 -1.14
N ASP A 182 -9.54 -11.26 -0.65
CA ASP A 182 -9.37 -9.97 0.00
C ASP A 182 -8.89 -10.16 1.45
N VAL A 183 -7.70 -9.61 1.74
CA VAL A 183 -7.08 -9.64 3.08
C VAL A 183 -7.99 -8.98 4.11
N TRP A 184 -8.72 -7.93 3.73
CA TRP A 184 -9.60 -7.20 4.65
C TRP A 184 -10.84 -8.01 4.99
N PHE A 185 -11.44 -8.68 4.01
CA PHE A 185 -12.52 -9.62 4.26
C PHE A 185 -12.06 -10.79 5.15
N LEU A 186 -10.87 -11.35 4.90
CA LEU A 186 -10.31 -12.43 5.72
C LEU A 186 -10.08 -11.98 7.17
N PHE A 187 -9.57 -10.76 7.37
CA PHE A 187 -9.41 -10.17 8.69
C PHE A 187 -10.76 -9.96 9.41
N ASP A 188 -11.75 -9.37 8.74
CA ASP A 188 -13.10 -9.20 9.30
C ASP A 188 -13.72 -10.56 9.66
N PHE A 189 -13.55 -11.57 8.79
CA PHE A 189 -14.03 -12.93 9.01
C PHE A 189 -13.36 -13.60 10.22
N ALA A 190 -12.04 -13.47 10.36
CA ALA A 190 -11.32 -13.98 11.52
C ALA A 190 -11.83 -13.33 12.82
N MET A 191 -12.01 -12.00 12.81
CA MET A 191 -12.49 -11.24 13.96
C MET A 191 -13.92 -11.62 14.39
N VAL A 192 -14.83 -11.77 13.42
CA VAL A 192 -16.20 -12.23 13.68
C VAL A 192 -16.21 -13.67 14.19
N SER A 193 -15.37 -14.54 13.61
CA SER A 193 -15.24 -15.94 14.04
C SER A 193 -14.76 -16.03 15.49
N ILE A 194 -13.71 -15.29 15.86
CA ILE A 194 -13.20 -15.24 17.25
C ILE A 194 -14.31 -14.81 18.22
N GLY A 195 -15.07 -13.77 17.88
CA GLY A 195 -16.20 -13.30 18.69
C GLY A 195 -17.30 -14.35 18.83
N PHE A 196 -17.69 -14.96 17.72
CA PHE A 196 -18.71 -16.00 17.69
C PHE A 196 -18.34 -17.23 18.52
N PHE A 197 -17.14 -17.78 18.32
CA PHE A 197 -16.67 -18.92 19.08
C PHE A 197 -16.51 -18.58 20.57
N SER A 198 -15.99 -17.38 20.89
CA SER A 198 -15.89 -16.93 22.30
C SER A 198 -17.25 -16.90 22.99
N SER A 199 -18.28 -16.33 22.34
CA SER A 199 -19.64 -16.30 22.91
C SER A 199 -20.26 -17.69 22.98
N LEU A 200 -20.05 -18.53 21.97
CA LEU A 200 -20.58 -19.90 21.95
C LEU A 200 -20.01 -20.75 23.09
N PHE A 201 -18.70 -20.69 23.32
CA PHE A 201 -18.07 -21.45 24.39
C PHE A 201 -18.49 -21.00 25.79
N GLU A 202 -18.72 -19.70 25.97
CA GLU A 202 -19.25 -19.15 27.22
C GLU A 202 -20.66 -19.67 27.51
N ILE A 203 -21.53 -19.74 26.50
CA ILE A 203 -22.88 -20.33 26.62
C ILE A 203 -22.82 -21.83 26.92
N LEU A 204 -21.90 -22.56 26.29
CA LEU A 204 -21.72 -24.00 26.49
C LEU A 204 -21.06 -24.36 27.82
N GLY A 205 -20.62 -23.37 28.62
CA GLY A 205 -20.03 -23.59 29.95
C GLY A 205 -18.69 -24.33 29.92
N VAL A 206 -17.99 -24.33 28.78
CA VAL A 206 -16.70 -25.02 28.63
C VAL A 206 -15.65 -24.26 29.43
N SER A 207 -15.20 -24.84 30.54
CA SER A 207 -14.39 -24.15 31.56
C SER A 207 -13.14 -24.97 31.94
N SER A 208 -12.28 -25.29 30.97
CA SER A 208 -10.95 -25.82 31.28
C SER A 208 -9.98 -24.69 31.62
N SER A 209 -9.03 -24.93 32.53
CA SER A 209 -8.12 -23.89 33.07
C SER A 209 -7.30 -23.17 31.99
N GLY A 210 -6.79 -23.90 30.99
CA GLY A 210 -6.12 -23.31 29.83
C GLY A 210 -7.07 -22.58 28.87
N PHE A 211 -8.31 -23.04 28.76
CA PHE A 211 -9.33 -22.42 27.92
C PHE A 211 -9.79 -21.07 28.48
N LEU A 212 -9.91 -20.92 29.80
CA LEU A 212 -10.25 -19.64 30.43
C LEU A 212 -9.21 -18.55 30.12
N GLN A 213 -7.92 -18.89 30.15
CA GLN A 213 -6.85 -17.95 29.81
C GLN A 213 -6.87 -17.58 28.31
N ALA A 214 -7.11 -18.56 27.44
CA ALA A 214 -7.28 -18.32 26.01
C ALA A 214 -8.49 -17.41 25.73
N VAL A 215 -9.63 -17.65 26.39
CA VAL A 215 -10.82 -16.78 26.28
C VAL A 215 -10.53 -15.36 26.72
N MET A 216 -9.74 -15.14 27.79
CA MET A 216 -9.34 -13.78 28.17
C MET A 216 -8.50 -13.10 27.08
N VAL A 217 -7.56 -13.80 26.45
CA VAL A 217 -6.78 -13.25 25.33
C VAL A 217 -7.69 -12.96 24.13
N LEU A 218 -8.59 -13.89 23.75
CA LEU A 218 -9.55 -13.67 22.68
C LEU A 218 -10.48 -12.47 22.96
N ARG A 219 -10.87 -12.26 24.22
CA ARG A 219 -11.60 -11.07 24.67
C ARG A 219 -10.79 -9.78 24.54
N THR A 220 -9.46 -9.81 24.60
CA THR A 220 -8.64 -8.63 24.31
C THR A 220 -8.46 -8.42 22.80
N LEU A 221 -8.34 -9.50 22.02
CA LEU A 221 -8.20 -9.43 20.56
C LEU A 221 -9.43 -8.81 19.88
N ARG A 222 -10.63 -8.86 20.49
CA ARG A 222 -11.79 -8.13 19.96
C ARG A 222 -11.54 -6.62 19.81
N LEU A 223 -10.58 -6.02 20.53
CA LEU A 223 -10.16 -4.63 20.33
C LEU A 223 -9.56 -4.39 18.95
N LEU A 224 -9.05 -5.42 18.26
CA LEU A 224 -8.59 -5.30 16.89
C LEU A 224 -9.72 -4.91 15.92
N ARG A 225 -11.00 -5.09 16.30
CA ARG A 225 -12.13 -4.58 15.50
C ARG A 225 -12.15 -3.06 15.41
N LEU A 226 -11.43 -2.35 16.29
CA LEU A 226 -11.19 -0.91 16.18
C LEU A 226 -10.43 -0.53 14.91
N ILE A 227 -9.58 -1.42 14.39
CA ILE A 227 -8.86 -1.23 13.11
C ILE A 227 -9.88 -1.04 11.97
N ARG A 228 -11.02 -1.71 12.05
CA ARG A 228 -12.12 -1.52 11.11
C ARG A 228 -12.68 -0.10 11.14
N ALA A 229 -12.85 0.47 12.33
CA ALA A 229 -13.29 1.86 12.50
C ALA A 229 -12.32 2.82 11.78
N LEU A 230 -11.01 2.58 11.95
CA LEU A 230 -9.95 3.38 11.34
C LEU A 230 -9.97 3.34 9.80
N ARG A 231 -10.39 2.24 9.17
CA ARG A 231 -10.46 2.18 7.69
C ARG A 231 -11.81 2.60 7.11
N THR A 232 -12.90 2.40 7.84
CA THR A 232 -14.27 2.63 7.30
C THR A 232 -14.70 4.09 7.44
N VAL A 233 -14.25 4.81 8.46
CA VAL A 233 -14.67 6.21 8.68
C VAL A 233 -13.95 7.13 7.68
N PRO A 234 -14.69 7.95 6.90
CA PRO A 234 -14.11 8.85 5.90
C PRO A 234 -13.03 9.79 6.43
N ALA A 235 -13.18 10.27 7.66
CA ALA A 235 -12.20 11.16 8.31
C ALA A 235 -10.81 10.50 8.47
N PHE A 236 -10.75 9.18 8.62
CA PHE A 236 -9.49 8.45 8.72
C PHE A 236 -8.93 8.04 7.36
N ARG A 237 -9.61 8.29 6.23
CA ARG A 237 -9.05 7.99 4.89
C ARG A 237 -7.76 8.76 4.63
N THR A 238 -7.67 10.01 5.09
CA THR A 238 -6.42 10.79 5.01
C THR A 238 -5.31 10.17 5.86
N MET A 239 -5.64 9.68 7.05
CA MET A 239 -4.71 8.95 7.92
C MET A 239 -4.26 7.64 7.28
N TRP A 240 -5.17 6.94 6.60
CA TRP A 240 -4.88 5.70 5.88
C TRP A 240 -3.93 5.91 4.71
N ARG A 241 -3.99 7.06 4.01
CA ARG A 241 -2.97 7.42 3.00
C ARG A 241 -1.59 7.56 3.60
N LEU A 242 -1.47 8.17 4.79
CA LEU A 242 -0.19 8.27 5.50
C LEU A 242 0.32 6.88 5.91
N VAL A 243 -0.57 6.01 6.41
CA VAL A 243 -0.23 4.62 6.76
C VAL A 243 0.21 3.85 5.50
N ASN A 244 -0.50 3.97 4.39
CA ASN A 244 -0.12 3.35 3.12
C ASN A 244 1.22 3.87 2.60
N GLY A 245 1.50 5.17 2.70
CA GLY A 245 2.81 5.73 2.36
C GLY A 245 3.92 5.15 3.23
N LEU A 246 3.68 5.00 4.54
CA LEU A 246 4.62 4.35 5.45
C LEU A 246 4.84 2.87 5.08
N LEU A 247 3.77 2.16 4.70
CA LEU A 247 3.84 0.76 4.28
C LEU A 247 4.48 0.60 2.89
N ALA A 248 4.40 1.60 2.02
CA ALA A 248 5.10 1.60 0.73
C ALA A 248 6.62 1.57 0.97
N SER A 249 7.12 2.39 1.90
CA SER A 249 8.53 2.37 2.33
C SER A 249 8.87 1.26 3.36
N SER A 250 8.01 0.25 3.51
CA SER A 250 8.17 -0.79 4.54
C SER A 250 9.45 -1.61 4.38
N SER A 251 9.94 -1.82 3.16
CA SER A 251 11.17 -2.58 2.92
C SER A 251 12.40 -1.89 3.54
N THR A 252 12.54 -0.59 3.31
CA THR A 252 13.60 0.25 3.89
C THR A 252 13.47 0.33 5.41
N MET A 253 12.24 0.47 5.90
CA MET A 253 11.95 0.50 7.35
C MET A 253 12.32 -0.80 8.04
N VAL A 254 11.90 -1.95 7.51
CA VAL A 254 12.17 -3.26 8.10
C VAL A 254 13.66 -3.53 8.11
N SER A 255 14.37 -3.23 7.02
CA SER A 255 15.83 -3.36 6.92
C SER A 255 16.56 -2.56 8.00
N THR A 256 16.12 -1.32 8.24
CA THR A 256 16.76 -0.44 9.24
C THR A 256 16.38 -0.82 10.67
N LEU A 257 15.13 -1.21 10.92
CA LEU A 257 14.69 -1.74 12.21
C LEU A 257 15.44 -3.03 12.56
N MET A 258 15.70 -3.90 11.58
CA MET A 258 16.54 -5.09 11.78
C MET A 258 17.98 -4.73 12.15
N LEU A 259 18.56 -3.71 11.54
CA LEU A 259 19.89 -3.22 11.90
C LEU A 259 19.92 -2.68 13.34
N ILE A 260 18.91 -1.89 13.73
CA ILE A 260 18.77 -1.38 15.11
C ILE A 260 18.61 -2.55 16.09
N PHE A 261 17.74 -3.51 15.78
CA PHE A 261 17.53 -4.69 16.61
C PHE A 261 18.81 -5.51 16.79
N LEU A 262 19.57 -5.73 15.71
CA LEU A 262 20.85 -6.42 15.75
C LEU A 262 21.87 -5.66 16.61
N ALA A 263 21.95 -4.34 16.46
CA ALA A 263 22.82 -3.50 17.28
C ALA A 263 22.44 -3.60 18.77
N LEU A 264 21.15 -3.47 19.09
CA LEU A 264 20.64 -3.64 20.46
C LEU A 264 20.97 -5.02 21.03
N TYR A 265 20.82 -6.08 20.23
CA TYR A 265 21.15 -7.44 20.64
C TYR A 265 22.64 -7.58 20.99
N ILE A 266 23.53 -7.08 20.12
CA ILE A 266 24.99 -7.10 20.36
C ILE A 266 25.33 -6.33 21.63
N PHE A 267 24.82 -5.10 21.78
CA PHE A 267 25.05 -4.28 22.96
C PHE A 267 24.43 -4.88 24.22
N ALA A 268 23.31 -5.60 24.12
CA ALA A 268 22.70 -6.28 25.25
C ALA A 268 23.56 -7.45 25.74
N CYS A 269 24.11 -8.25 24.81
CA CYS A 269 25.06 -9.32 25.14
C CYS A 269 26.32 -8.75 25.82
N LEU A 270 26.88 -7.65 25.28
CA LEU A 270 28.01 -6.96 25.91
C LEU A 270 27.66 -6.39 27.29
N GLY A 271 26.46 -5.82 27.45
CA GLY A 271 25.98 -5.29 28.74
C GLY A 271 25.87 -6.39 29.81
N LEU A 272 25.36 -7.56 29.45
CA LEU A 272 25.34 -8.71 30.36
C LEU A 272 26.76 -9.12 30.81
N GLU A 273 27.72 -9.13 29.89
CA GLU A 273 29.10 -9.49 30.20
C GLU A 273 29.80 -8.44 31.07
N LEU A 274 29.59 -7.15 30.78
CA LEU A 274 30.32 -6.04 31.41
C LEU A 274 29.70 -5.56 32.73
N ILE A 275 28.38 -5.73 32.89
CA ILE A 275 27.61 -5.20 34.02
C ILE A 275 27.10 -6.34 34.90
N THR A 276 26.39 -7.32 34.33
CA THR A 276 25.72 -8.36 35.13
C THR A 276 26.68 -9.37 35.72
N LYS A 277 27.75 -9.73 34.99
CA LYS A 277 28.78 -10.65 35.49
C LYS A 277 29.85 -9.98 36.35
N ASP A 278 29.83 -8.66 36.45
CA ASP A 278 30.75 -7.92 37.30
C ASP A 278 30.33 -8.04 38.77
N ALA A 279 31.17 -8.67 39.58
CA ALA A 279 30.89 -8.95 40.98
C ALA A 279 30.83 -7.67 41.83
N ASP A 280 31.58 -6.63 41.48
CA ASP A 280 31.63 -5.38 42.23
C ASP A 280 30.32 -4.59 42.01
N LEU A 281 29.85 -4.51 40.76
CA LEU A 281 28.58 -3.87 40.43
C LEU A 281 27.36 -4.66 40.93
N ALA A 282 27.43 -5.99 40.96
CA ALA A 282 26.34 -6.84 41.43
C ALA A 282 26.22 -6.89 42.96
N SER A 283 27.30 -6.62 43.70
CA SER A 283 27.31 -6.68 45.17
C SER A 283 27.10 -5.32 45.84
N HIS A 284 27.36 -4.21 45.15
CA HIS A 284 27.20 -2.87 45.73
C HIS A 284 25.72 -2.48 45.90
N PRO A 285 25.28 -2.00 47.07
CA PRO A 285 23.86 -1.75 47.38
C PRO A 285 23.18 -0.76 46.43
N ASP A 286 23.93 0.25 45.96
CA ASP A 286 23.39 1.29 45.06
C ASP A 286 23.22 0.83 43.60
N THR A 287 24.00 -0.16 43.15
CA THR A 287 23.97 -0.64 41.75
C THR A 287 23.29 -2.00 41.61
N ALA A 288 23.31 -2.85 42.64
CA ALA A 288 22.77 -4.21 42.58
C ALA A 288 21.30 -4.25 42.13
N PHE A 289 20.48 -3.33 42.62
CA PHE A 289 19.07 -3.21 42.20
C PHE A 289 18.95 -2.84 40.71
N ILE A 290 19.76 -1.89 40.24
CA ILE A 290 19.78 -1.43 38.85
C ILE A 290 20.21 -2.57 37.93
N VAL A 291 21.25 -3.32 38.31
CA VAL A 291 21.75 -4.48 37.56
C VAL A 291 20.68 -5.56 37.48
N ALA A 292 20.04 -5.93 38.60
CA ALA A 292 19.03 -6.99 38.62
C ALA A 292 17.74 -6.61 37.87
N TYR A 293 17.32 -5.35 37.96
CA TYR A 293 16.09 -4.86 37.33
C TYR A 293 16.27 -4.66 35.82
N ASN A 294 17.36 -3.99 35.40
CA ASN A 294 17.57 -3.59 34.01
C ASN A 294 18.43 -4.58 33.21
N PHE A 295 19.44 -5.17 33.83
CA PHE A 295 20.44 -6.04 33.16
C PHE A 295 20.36 -7.52 33.60
N GLY A 296 19.30 -7.93 34.30
CA GLY A 296 19.21 -9.28 34.87
C GLY A 296 19.00 -10.39 33.84
N THR A 297 18.42 -10.08 32.68
CA THR A 297 18.23 -11.04 31.57
C THR A 297 18.42 -10.34 30.24
N LEU A 298 18.72 -11.11 29.18
CA LEU A 298 18.92 -10.54 27.84
C LEU A 298 17.74 -9.69 27.38
N PHE A 299 16.51 -10.17 27.57
CA PHE A 299 15.30 -9.42 27.19
C PHE A 299 15.15 -8.13 27.99
N LYS A 300 15.38 -8.16 29.32
CA LYS A 300 15.34 -6.95 30.16
C LYS A 300 16.40 -5.94 29.72
N THR A 301 17.61 -6.41 29.40
CA THR A 301 18.67 -5.56 28.89
C THR A 301 18.26 -4.93 27.55
N MET A 302 17.70 -5.71 26.62
CA MET A 302 17.22 -5.18 25.34
C MET A 302 16.14 -4.11 25.54
N VAL A 303 15.15 -4.35 26.40
CA VAL A 303 14.11 -3.35 26.73
C VAL A 303 14.72 -2.10 27.36
N THR A 304 15.68 -2.26 28.26
CA THR A 304 16.44 -1.14 28.84
C THR A 304 17.15 -0.36 27.73
N LEU A 305 17.86 -1.03 26.82
CA LEU A 305 18.56 -0.36 25.72
C LEU A 305 17.62 0.32 24.72
N VAL A 306 16.36 -0.11 24.59
CA VAL A 306 15.34 0.64 23.85
C VAL A 306 15.06 2.01 24.49
N GLN A 307 15.11 2.12 25.83
CA GLN A 307 15.02 3.42 26.51
C GLN A 307 16.21 4.32 26.16
N PHE A 308 17.40 3.72 25.95
CA PHE A 308 18.59 4.45 25.48
C PHE A 308 18.43 5.03 24.07
N ILE A 309 17.66 4.38 23.18
CA ILE A 309 17.33 4.94 21.87
C ILE A 309 16.55 6.25 22.00
N SER A 310 15.60 6.28 22.92
CA SER A 310 14.74 7.46 23.13
C SER A 310 15.36 8.50 24.08
N CYS A 311 16.53 8.20 24.63
CA CYS A 311 17.17 8.94 25.73
C CYS A 311 16.22 9.18 26.92
N ASP A 312 15.28 8.27 27.17
CA ASP A 312 14.27 8.40 28.22
C ASP A 312 14.81 7.92 29.56
N SER A 313 14.89 8.83 30.54
CA SER A 313 15.38 8.59 31.90
C SER A 313 16.70 7.79 31.99
N VAL A 314 17.56 7.84 30.97
CA VAL A 314 18.77 6.99 30.89
C VAL A 314 19.78 7.29 31.99
N ALA A 315 19.80 8.52 32.51
CA ALA A 315 20.71 8.96 33.57
C ALA A 315 20.54 8.14 34.86
N SER A 316 19.31 7.75 35.22
CA SER A 316 19.09 6.91 36.40
C SER A 316 19.67 5.51 36.27
N VAL A 317 19.93 5.06 35.04
CA VAL A 317 20.53 3.76 34.75
C VAL A 317 22.05 3.86 34.69
N TYR A 318 22.61 4.71 33.81
CA TYR A 318 24.06 4.71 33.58
C TYR A 318 24.85 5.46 34.65
N HIS A 319 24.33 6.53 35.25
CA HIS A 319 25.13 7.40 36.13
C HIS A 319 25.63 6.67 37.39
N PRO A 320 24.79 5.91 38.13
CA PRO A 320 25.28 5.13 39.27
C PRO A 320 26.32 4.07 38.86
N LEU A 321 26.12 3.41 37.72
CA LEU A 321 27.04 2.38 37.20
C LEU A 321 28.40 2.98 36.82
N VAL A 322 28.43 4.15 36.18
CA VAL A 322 29.66 4.81 35.73
C VAL A 322 30.46 5.39 36.89
N ILE A 323 29.82 5.89 37.95
CA ILE A 323 30.54 6.36 39.15
C ILE A 323 31.35 5.23 39.78
N HIS A 324 30.76 4.04 39.89
CA HIS A 324 31.45 2.88 40.46
C HIS A 324 32.48 2.27 39.49
N LYS A 325 32.15 2.21 38.19
CA LYS A 325 33.05 1.69 37.16
C LYS A 325 33.15 2.66 35.97
N PRO A 326 34.09 3.62 36.02
CA PRO A 326 34.21 4.68 35.01
C PRO A 326 34.38 4.18 33.58
N VAL A 327 34.96 2.99 33.37
CA VAL A 327 35.12 2.36 32.05
C VAL A 327 33.78 2.15 31.32
N LEU A 328 32.67 2.00 32.06
CA LEU A 328 31.33 1.86 31.47
C LEU A 328 30.86 3.12 30.72
N VAL A 329 31.50 4.27 30.91
CA VAL A 329 31.20 5.49 30.15
C VAL A 329 31.39 5.28 28.64
N ILE A 330 32.34 4.43 28.25
CA ILE A 330 32.59 4.11 26.84
C ILE A 330 31.43 3.29 26.29
N TYR A 331 30.99 2.27 27.03
CA TYR A 331 29.86 1.42 26.63
C TYR A 331 28.57 2.23 26.47
N PHE A 332 28.18 3.00 27.49
CA PHE A 332 26.96 3.81 27.44
C PHE A 332 27.08 4.98 26.47
N GLY A 333 28.25 5.63 26.39
CA GLY A 333 28.51 6.71 25.46
C GLY A 333 28.39 6.28 23.99
N LEU A 334 28.90 5.09 23.64
CA LEU A 334 28.74 4.54 22.29
C LEU A 334 27.27 4.29 21.94
N ILE A 335 26.48 3.75 22.87
CA ILE A 335 25.06 3.49 22.64
C ILE A 335 24.28 4.79 22.48
N ILE A 336 24.48 5.75 23.38
CA ILE A 336 23.80 7.06 23.34
C ILE A 336 24.18 7.86 22.09
N MET A 337 25.40 7.71 21.60
CA MET A 337 25.83 8.38 20.38
C MET A 337 25.30 7.66 19.13
N PHE A 338 25.55 6.36 18.97
CA PHE A 338 25.28 5.68 17.71
C PHE A 338 23.80 5.31 17.51
N VAL A 339 23.11 4.81 18.53
CA VAL A 339 21.78 4.20 18.34
C VAL A 339 20.68 5.25 18.12
N PRO A 340 20.63 6.37 18.87
CA PRO A 340 19.72 7.47 18.55
C PRO A 340 20.00 8.10 17.18
N ILE A 341 21.26 8.27 16.78
CA ILE A 341 21.61 8.78 15.44
C ILE A 341 21.10 7.82 14.36
N ALA A 342 21.28 6.51 14.53
CA ALA A 342 20.74 5.51 13.60
C ALA A 342 19.20 5.59 13.50
N LEU A 343 18.50 5.79 14.62
CA LEU A 343 17.04 6.00 14.61
C LEU A 343 16.67 7.30 13.87
N MET A 344 17.36 8.40 14.11
CA MET A 344 17.08 9.67 13.44
C MET A 344 17.33 9.57 11.93
N ASN A 345 18.36 8.83 11.51
CA ASN A 345 18.61 8.54 10.10
C ASN A 345 17.50 7.67 9.49
N LEU A 346 16.94 6.71 10.23
CA LEU A 346 15.76 5.95 9.80
C LEU A 346 14.55 6.86 9.58
N VAL A 347 14.21 7.70 10.57
CA VAL A 347 13.07 8.63 10.47
C VAL A 347 13.26 9.57 9.28
N THR A 348 14.47 10.10 9.11
CA THR A 348 14.82 10.98 7.99
C THR A 348 14.68 10.24 6.66
N ALA A 349 15.19 9.02 6.55
CA ALA A 349 15.07 8.21 5.34
C ALA A 349 13.61 7.98 4.94
N VAL A 350 12.73 7.64 5.90
CA VAL A 350 11.29 7.46 5.65
C VAL A 350 10.62 8.76 5.20
N LEU A 351 10.94 9.89 5.82
CA LEU A 351 10.40 11.19 5.42
C LEU A 351 10.87 11.60 4.02
N VAL A 352 12.14 11.32 3.69
CA VAL A 352 12.72 11.60 2.37
C VAL A 352 12.12 10.68 1.32
N GLU A 353 12.02 9.38 1.57
CA GLU A 353 11.44 8.41 0.65
C GLU A 353 9.96 8.75 0.36
N GLY A 354 9.18 9.10 1.39
CA GLY A 354 7.82 9.61 1.20
C GLY A 354 7.74 10.92 0.42
N ALA A 355 8.68 11.85 0.63
CA ALA A 355 8.73 13.10 -0.13
C ALA A 355 9.15 12.88 -1.60
N MET A 356 10.08 11.95 -1.85
CA MET A 356 10.53 11.58 -3.19
C MET A 356 9.44 10.84 -3.96
N GLU A 357 8.72 9.92 -3.31
CA GLU A 357 7.56 9.24 -3.91
C GLU A 357 6.47 10.25 -4.31
N GLN A 358 6.15 11.23 -3.44
CA GLN A 358 5.18 12.26 -3.77
C GLN A 358 5.65 13.15 -4.94
N ALA A 359 6.92 13.58 -4.92
CA ALA A 359 7.48 14.39 -6.01
C ALA A 359 7.51 13.63 -7.35
N GLN A 360 7.69 12.31 -7.31
CA GLN A 360 7.64 11.46 -8.50
C GLN A 360 6.21 11.35 -9.04
N GLN A 361 5.21 11.15 -8.15
CA GLN A 361 3.80 11.14 -8.54
C GLN A 361 3.37 12.45 -9.20
N ASP A 362 3.79 13.60 -8.65
CA ASP A 362 3.45 14.90 -9.21
C ASP A 362 4.04 15.09 -10.63
N LYS A 363 5.28 14.62 -10.87
CA LYS A 363 5.91 14.62 -12.20
C LYS A 363 5.20 13.70 -13.20
N ASP A 364 4.76 12.52 -12.76
CA ASP A 364 4.08 11.57 -13.62
C ASP A 364 2.69 12.10 -14.04
N VAL A 365 1.99 12.79 -13.13
CA VAL A 365 0.74 13.51 -13.43
C VAL A 365 0.99 14.65 -14.43
N GLU A 366 2.03 15.47 -14.23
CA GLU A 366 2.37 16.56 -15.15
C GLU A 366 2.68 16.05 -16.57
N LYS A 367 3.43 14.95 -16.69
CA LYS A 367 3.70 14.31 -17.99
C LYS A 367 2.43 13.79 -18.66
N ALA A 368 1.51 13.21 -17.88
CA ALA A 368 0.23 12.74 -18.40
C ALA A 368 -0.64 13.89 -18.91
N ASP A 369 -0.71 15.00 -18.16
CA ASP A 369 -1.43 16.21 -18.55
C ASP A 369 -0.83 16.85 -19.82
N LEU A 370 0.50 16.92 -19.93
CA LEU A 370 1.16 17.42 -21.13
C LEU A 370 0.85 16.54 -22.34
N LYS A 371 0.97 15.22 -22.19
CA LYS A 371 0.63 14.27 -23.26
C LYS A 371 -0.82 14.41 -23.70
N GLN A 372 -1.74 14.62 -22.76
CA GLN A 372 -3.15 14.85 -23.07
C GLN A 372 -3.36 16.15 -23.87
N LYS A 373 -2.69 17.25 -23.49
CA LYS A 373 -2.75 18.52 -24.23
C LYS A 373 -2.19 18.38 -25.64
N VAL A 374 -1.00 17.78 -25.78
CA VAL A 374 -0.38 17.54 -27.11
C VAL A 374 -1.29 16.69 -27.99
N MET A 375 -1.90 15.63 -27.45
CA MET A 375 -2.84 14.77 -28.20
C MET A 375 -4.14 15.50 -28.57
N ALA A 376 -4.59 16.46 -27.74
CA ALA A 376 -5.76 17.28 -28.03
C ALA A 376 -5.49 18.35 -29.09
N ASP A 377 -4.25 18.88 -29.14
CA ASP A 377 -3.82 19.90 -30.10
C ASP A 377 -3.30 19.30 -31.41
N LEU A 378 -2.97 18.00 -31.42
CA LEU A 378 -2.49 17.26 -32.59
C LEU A 378 -3.39 17.41 -33.84
N PRO A 379 -4.73 17.33 -33.74
CA PRO A 379 -5.61 17.55 -34.89
C PRO A 379 -5.54 18.97 -35.45
N HIS A 380 -5.33 19.98 -34.59
CA HIS A 380 -5.15 21.36 -35.03
C HIS A 380 -3.79 21.55 -35.73
N LEU A 381 -2.74 20.91 -35.22
CA LEU A 381 -1.44 20.89 -35.88
C LEU A 381 -1.50 20.23 -37.27
N PHE A 382 -2.21 19.09 -37.39
CA PHE A 382 -2.42 18.46 -38.69
C PHE A 382 -3.28 19.32 -39.63
N ALA A 383 -4.30 20.02 -39.12
CA ALA A 383 -5.11 20.92 -39.94
C ALA A 383 -4.30 22.10 -40.48
N VAL A 384 -3.42 22.69 -39.65
CA VAL A 384 -2.49 23.76 -40.09
C VAL A 384 -1.46 23.21 -41.07
N PHE A 385 -0.97 21.99 -40.85
CA PHE A 385 -0.05 21.32 -41.78
C PHE A 385 -0.71 21.08 -43.15
N ASP A 386 -1.94 20.55 -43.17
CA ASP A 386 -2.71 20.33 -44.40
C ASP A 386 -3.06 21.64 -45.14
N GLU A 387 -3.18 22.76 -44.41
CA GLU A 387 -3.40 24.09 -45.01
C GLU A 387 -2.12 24.67 -45.64
N LEU A 388 -0.95 24.31 -45.10
CA LEU A 388 0.36 24.75 -45.57
C LEU A 388 0.91 23.86 -46.70
N ASP A 389 0.62 22.57 -46.67
CA ASP A 389 1.01 21.56 -47.66
C ASP A 389 0.09 21.64 -48.90
N ALA A 390 0.27 22.70 -49.70
CA ALA A 390 -0.55 22.99 -50.86
C ALA A 390 -0.35 21.96 -51.99
N ASP A 391 0.82 21.30 -52.03
CA ASP A 391 1.14 20.28 -53.02
C ASP A 391 0.78 18.84 -52.57
N GLY A 392 0.42 18.66 -51.30
CA GLY A 392 0.00 17.40 -50.70
C GLY A 392 1.12 16.36 -50.64
N SER A 393 2.38 16.83 -50.62
CA SER A 393 3.57 15.98 -50.63
C SER A 393 3.83 15.30 -49.29
N GLY A 394 3.17 15.76 -48.22
CA GLY A 394 3.41 15.33 -46.84
C GLY A 394 4.63 16.01 -46.20
N PHE A 395 5.19 17.05 -46.85
CA PHE A 395 6.34 17.82 -46.39
C PHE A 395 6.10 19.31 -46.64
N ILE A 396 6.45 20.17 -45.69
CA ILE A 396 6.39 21.62 -45.88
C ILE A 396 7.72 22.10 -46.44
N THR A 397 7.71 22.69 -47.63
CA THR A 397 8.88 23.32 -48.23
C THR A 397 9.12 24.72 -47.66
N ARG A 398 10.37 25.21 -47.75
CA ARG A 398 10.74 26.54 -47.24
C ARG A 398 9.95 27.67 -47.92
N GLU A 399 9.54 27.46 -49.17
CA GLU A 399 8.78 28.40 -49.98
C GLU A 399 7.30 28.44 -49.58
N GLU A 400 6.70 27.31 -49.20
CA GLU A 400 5.35 27.24 -48.61
C GLU A 400 5.30 27.89 -47.22
N MET A 401 6.36 27.73 -46.44
CA MET A 401 6.48 28.36 -45.11
C MET A 401 6.61 29.90 -45.18
N GLU A 402 7.12 30.45 -46.29
CA GLU A 402 7.24 31.90 -46.52
C GLU A 402 5.96 32.55 -47.07
N GLN A 403 4.97 31.76 -47.52
CA GLN A 403 3.68 32.25 -48.04
C GLN A 403 2.60 32.44 -46.97
N VAL A 404 2.94 32.13 -45.72
CA VAL A 404 2.06 32.32 -44.56
C VAL A 404 1.99 33.82 -44.23
N PRO A 405 0.79 34.41 -44.13
CA PRO A 405 0.61 35.86 -43.88
C PRO A 405 1.12 36.34 -42.52
#